data_AF-A0ABC9C6T1-F1
#
_entry.id   AF-A0ABC9C6T1-F1
#
_cell.length_a   1.000
_cell.length_b   1.000
_cell.length_c   1.000
_cell.angle_alpha   90.00
_cell.angle_beta   90.00
_cell.angle_gamma   90.00
#
_symmetry.space_group_name_H-M   'P 1'
#
loop_
_entity.id
_entity.type
_entity.pdbx_description
1 polymer ?
#
loop_
_entity_poly.entity_id
_entity_poly.type
_entity_poly.pdbx_seq_one_letter_code
_entity_poly.pdbx_strand_id
1 'polypeptide(L)'
;MSAAGDTLDKLVVFLAKRDGIDKLVKTFQYVSKLAHWGAESSLPELARRAKNWETSSGLSRKAFRSARFLTGFNALRRAPAPPGDDGLFFGALAVLANAGEMVYFFFDHFTWLSRAGVLEPWLARRSAYVSAFGESVGYVFFIAMDLIMIRRGVRQERRLLMRDGGGEGGKEAEREKEVRKIRMDRVMRLMATAANAADLIIGIAEVEPNRLCNHTVTLGISGLVSAWAGWYRNWPS
;
A
#
# COMPACT_ATOMS: atom_id res chain seq x y z
N MET A 1 2.87 3.21 35.67
CA MET A 1 3.22 2.69 34.32
C MET A 1 2.05 1.85 33.83
N SER A 2 1.25 2.35 32.90
CA SER A 2 0.30 1.53 32.15
C SER A 2 0.17 2.16 30.75
N ALA A 3 -0.18 1.34 29.76
CA ALA A 3 -0.45 1.69 28.36
C ALA A 3 0.70 1.56 27.35
N ALA A 4 1.35 0.40 27.31
CA ALA A 4 1.27 -0.31 26.03
C ALA A 4 -0.07 -1.03 26.09
N GLY A 5 -1.10 -0.46 25.45
CA GLY A 5 -2.41 -1.10 25.41
C GLY A 5 -2.26 -2.54 24.93
N ASP A 6 -3.12 -3.43 25.44
CA ASP A 6 -3.09 -4.83 25.04
C ASP A 6 -3.36 -4.98 23.52
N THR A 7 -3.34 -6.19 23.00
CA THR A 7 -3.59 -6.42 21.57
C THR A 7 -4.96 -5.88 21.13
N LEU A 8 -5.96 -5.87 22.01
CA LEU A 8 -7.29 -5.33 21.72
C LEU A 8 -7.23 -3.81 21.60
N ASP A 9 -6.55 -3.12 22.52
CA ASP A 9 -6.36 -1.67 22.45
C ASP A 9 -5.63 -1.26 21.15
N LYS A 10 -4.59 -2.02 20.77
CA LYS A 10 -3.86 -1.80 19.52
C LYS A 10 -4.76 -2.00 18.30
N LEU A 11 -5.62 -3.02 18.32
CA LEU A 11 -6.59 -3.26 17.27
C LEU A 11 -7.62 -2.12 17.19
N VAL A 12 -8.12 -1.62 18.32
CA VAL A 12 -9.05 -0.48 18.36
C VAL A 12 -8.39 0.76 17.75
N VAL A 13 -7.16 1.09 18.14
CA VAL A 13 -6.42 2.23 17.57
C VAL A 13 -6.15 2.06 16.08
N PHE A 14 -5.83 0.85 15.63
CA PHE A 14 -5.65 0.53 14.22
C PHE A 14 -6.94 0.76 13.44
N LEU A 15 -8.06 0.20 13.90
CA LEU A 15 -9.37 0.29 13.23
C LEU A 15 -10.02 1.67 13.35
N ALA A 16 -9.63 2.50 14.32
CA ALA A 16 -10.07 3.89 14.39
C ALA A 16 -9.52 4.75 13.23
N LYS A 17 -8.44 4.29 12.57
CA LYS A 17 -7.84 4.98 11.43
C LYS A 17 -8.46 4.47 10.13
N ARG A 18 -8.75 5.40 9.21
CA ARG A 18 -9.20 5.10 7.84
C ARG A 18 -8.37 4.00 7.18
N ASP A 19 -7.04 4.11 7.31
CA ASP A 19 -6.11 3.18 6.68
C ASP A 19 -6.20 1.78 7.29
N GLY A 20 -6.46 1.66 8.60
CA GLY A 20 -6.69 0.36 9.24
C GLY A 20 -7.97 -0.31 8.75
N ILE A 21 -9.07 0.45 8.63
CA ILE A 21 -10.33 -0.07 8.05
C ILE A 21 -10.11 -0.51 6.60
N ASP A 22 -9.43 0.28 5.75
CA ASP A 22 -9.14 -0.14 4.37
C ASP A 22 -8.37 -1.46 4.33
N LYS A 23 -7.35 -1.65 5.18
CA LYS A 23 -6.58 -2.91 5.21
C LYS A 23 -7.39 -4.08 5.71
N LEU A 24 -8.26 -3.90 6.71
CA LEU A 24 -9.19 -4.94 7.15
C LEU A 24 -10.14 -5.36 6.03
N VAL A 25 -10.80 -4.39 5.40
CA VAL A 25 -11.77 -4.69 4.34
C VAL A 25 -11.06 -5.23 3.09
N LYS A 26 -9.79 -4.86 2.84
CA LYS A 26 -8.94 -5.50 1.81
C LYS A 26 -8.72 -6.97 2.12
N THR A 27 -8.38 -7.31 3.36
CA THR A 27 -8.26 -8.71 3.77
C THR A 27 -9.55 -9.49 3.48
N PHE A 28 -10.71 -8.95 3.85
CA PHE A 28 -12.01 -9.57 3.56
C PHE A 28 -12.24 -9.80 2.06
N GLN A 29 -11.96 -8.79 1.23
CA GLN A 29 -12.10 -8.88 -0.22
C GLN A 29 -11.25 -10.01 -0.82
N TYR A 30 -9.99 -10.15 -0.42
CA TYR A 30 -9.10 -11.10 -1.08
C TYR A 30 -9.15 -12.51 -0.46
N VAL A 31 -9.49 -12.64 0.83
CA VAL A 31 -9.85 -13.93 1.43
C VAL A 31 -11.09 -14.49 0.74
N SER A 32 -12.14 -13.67 0.57
CA SER A 32 -13.37 -14.10 -0.09
C SER A 32 -13.18 -14.44 -1.58
N LYS A 33 -12.30 -13.72 -2.29
CA LYS A 33 -11.88 -14.10 -3.65
C LYS A 33 -11.27 -15.50 -3.71
N LEU A 34 -10.39 -15.85 -2.78
CA LEU A 34 -9.79 -17.20 -2.72
C LEU A 34 -10.80 -18.25 -2.27
N ALA A 35 -11.67 -17.92 -1.32
CA ALA A 35 -12.76 -18.80 -0.89
C ALA A 35 -13.74 -19.10 -2.03
N HIS A 36 -14.07 -18.11 -2.86
CA HIS A 36 -14.86 -18.32 -4.07
C HIS A 36 -14.19 -19.34 -5.00
N TRP A 37 -12.91 -19.13 -5.30
CA TRP A 37 -12.15 -20.02 -6.18
C TRP A 37 -12.09 -21.46 -5.66
N GLY A 38 -11.86 -21.65 -4.36
CA GLY A 38 -11.82 -22.97 -3.74
C GLY A 38 -13.19 -23.67 -3.66
N ALA A 39 -14.28 -22.90 -3.59
CA ALA A 39 -15.63 -23.43 -3.49
C ALA A 39 -16.32 -23.65 -4.85
N GLU A 40 -15.83 -23.03 -5.92
CA GLU A 40 -16.48 -22.99 -7.24
C GLU A 40 -16.77 -24.38 -7.82
N SER A 41 -15.87 -25.35 -7.61
CA SER A 41 -16.01 -26.72 -8.14
C SER A 41 -16.93 -27.63 -7.32
N SER A 42 -17.19 -27.29 -6.05
CA SER A 42 -17.72 -28.26 -5.08
C SER A 42 -18.91 -27.76 -4.27
N LEU A 43 -19.03 -26.45 -4.07
CA LEU A 43 -20.05 -25.82 -3.22
C LEU A 43 -20.55 -24.51 -3.87
N PRO A 44 -21.43 -24.58 -4.90
CA PRO A 44 -21.85 -23.41 -5.67
C PRO A 44 -22.48 -22.29 -4.83
N GLU A 45 -23.26 -22.65 -3.81
CA GLU A 45 -23.89 -21.67 -2.91
C GLU A 45 -22.86 -20.96 -2.02
N LEU A 46 -21.83 -21.67 -1.55
CA LEU A 46 -20.72 -21.05 -0.81
C LEU A 46 -19.90 -20.14 -1.71
N ALA A 47 -19.63 -20.57 -2.95
CA ALA A 47 -18.94 -19.75 -3.94
C ALA A 47 -19.71 -18.45 -4.18
N ARG A 48 -21.03 -18.51 -4.42
CA ARG A 48 -21.88 -17.32 -4.58
C ARG A 48 -21.80 -16.36 -3.39
N ARG A 49 -21.87 -16.88 -2.15
CA ARG A 49 -21.73 -16.06 -0.93
C ARG A 49 -20.35 -15.41 -0.82
N ALA A 50 -19.30 -16.16 -1.12
CA ALA A 50 -17.93 -15.64 -1.16
C ALA A 50 -17.77 -14.56 -2.24
N LYS A 51 -18.40 -14.71 -3.41
CA LYS A 51 -18.38 -13.66 -4.45
C LYS A 51 -19.07 -12.38 -3.99
N ASN A 52 -20.22 -12.50 -3.35
CA ASN A 52 -20.95 -11.34 -2.81
C ASN A 52 -20.14 -10.64 -1.73
N TRP A 53 -19.42 -11.39 -0.90
CA TRP A 53 -18.52 -10.83 0.10
C TRP A 53 -17.36 -10.07 -0.57
N GLU A 54 -16.73 -10.66 -1.60
CA GLU A 54 -15.65 -10.03 -2.37
C GLU A 54 -16.10 -8.69 -2.97
N THR A 55 -17.22 -8.68 -3.69
CA THR A 55 -17.71 -7.49 -4.37
C THR A 55 -18.15 -6.40 -3.39
N SER A 56 -18.84 -6.78 -2.32
CA SER A 56 -19.29 -5.85 -1.27
C SER A 56 -18.10 -5.22 -0.54
N SER A 57 -17.12 -6.02 -0.13
CA SER A 57 -15.89 -5.50 0.48
C SER A 57 -15.13 -4.58 -0.48
N GLY A 58 -15.02 -4.95 -1.76
CA GLY A 58 -14.38 -4.12 -2.77
C GLY A 58 -15.03 -2.74 -2.94
N LEU A 59 -16.37 -2.67 -2.94
CA LEU A 59 -17.10 -1.41 -3.01
C LEU A 59 -16.92 -0.56 -1.75
N SER A 60 -17.04 -1.16 -0.57
CA SER A 60 -16.85 -0.47 0.71
C SER A 60 -15.47 0.17 0.83
N ARG A 61 -14.42 -0.49 0.33
CA ARG A 61 -13.05 0.09 0.32
C ARG A 61 -12.95 1.36 -0.51
N LYS A 62 -13.58 1.40 -1.69
CA LYS A 62 -13.57 2.61 -2.51
C LYS A 62 -14.26 3.76 -1.77
N ALA A 63 -15.37 3.49 -1.10
CA ALA A 63 -16.05 4.47 -0.26
C ALA A 63 -15.17 4.99 0.89
N PHE A 64 -14.52 4.11 1.66
CA PHE A 64 -13.65 4.53 2.77
C PHE A 64 -12.41 5.31 2.35
N ARG A 65 -11.96 5.16 1.10
CA ARG A 65 -10.82 5.91 0.55
C ARG A 65 -11.24 7.22 -0.11
N SER A 66 -12.50 7.63 0.07
CA SER A 66 -12.96 8.93 -0.41
C SER A 66 -12.05 10.06 0.08
N ALA A 67 -11.85 11.06 -0.79
CA ALA A 67 -10.96 12.20 -0.57
C ALA A 67 -9.46 11.86 -0.36
N ARG A 68 -9.02 10.60 -0.50
CA ARG A 68 -7.60 10.24 -0.35
C ARG A 68 -6.68 10.88 -1.41
N PHE A 69 -7.23 11.27 -2.56
CA PHE A 69 -6.49 12.04 -3.57
C PHE A 69 -5.92 13.37 -3.01
N LEU A 70 -6.54 13.94 -1.96
CA LEU A 70 -6.04 15.14 -1.29
C LEU A 70 -4.69 14.93 -0.62
N THR A 71 -4.36 13.70 -0.20
CA THR A 71 -3.03 13.38 0.32
C THR A 71 -1.97 13.59 -0.75
N GLY A 72 -2.19 13.03 -1.95
CA GLY A 72 -1.30 13.22 -3.10
C GLY A 72 -1.21 14.68 -3.53
N PHE A 73 -2.34 15.37 -3.61
CA PHE A 73 -2.38 16.81 -3.92
C PHE A 73 -1.59 17.66 -2.90
N ASN A 74 -1.77 17.40 -1.61
CA ASN A 74 -1.05 18.13 -0.56
C ASN A 74 0.46 17.80 -0.58
N ALA A 75 0.84 16.56 -0.89
CA ALA A 75 2.24 16.17 -1.06
C ALA A 75 2.90 16.91 -2.23
N LEU A 76 2.20 17.03 -3.37
CA LEU A 76 2.65 17.80 -4.52
C LEU A 76 2.78 19.29 -4.18
N ARG A 77 1.78 19.87 -3.51
CA ARG A 77 1.78 21.28 -3.10
C ARG A 77 2.93 21.62 -2.13
N ARG A 78 3.29 20.68 -1.25
CA ARG A 78 4.31 20.88 -0.20
C ARG A 78 5.67 20.32 -0.60
N ALA A 79 5.84 19.81 -1.82
CA ALA A 79 7.10 19.22 -2.24
C ALA A 79 8.22 20.27 -2.11
N PRO A 80 9.20 20.08 -1.21
CA PRO A 80 10.30 21.02 -1.07
C PRO A 80 11.16 20.99 -2.32
N ALA A 81 11.73 22.13 -2.71
CA ALA A 81 12.75 22.18 -3.74
C ALA A 81 13.93 21.30 -3.29
N PRO A 82 14.33 20.27 -4.06
CA PRO A 82 15.35 19.35 -3.60
C PRO A 82 16.73 20.03 -3.53
N PRO A 83 17.46 19.93 -2.40
CA PRO A 83 18.84 20.39 -2.33
C PRO A 83 19.79 19.38 -3.01
N GLY A 84 20.59 19.86 -3.97
CA GLY A 84 21.63 19.09 -4.67
C GLY A 84 21.14 18.19 -5.83
N ASP A 85 22.09 17.73 -6.66
CA ASP A 85 21.81 16.97 -7.90
C ASP A 85 21.09 15.62 -7.65
N ASP A 86 21.49 14.89 -6.60
CA ASP A 86 20.83 13.64 -6.17
C ASP A 86 19.41 13.87 -5.63
N GLY A 87 19.14 15.10 -5.17
CA GLY A 87 17.84 15.51 -4.67
C GLY A 87 16.83 15.70 -5.80
N LEU A 88 17.27 16.23 -6.94
CA LEU A 88 16.38 16.55 -8.06
C LEU A 88 15.74 15.29 -8.65
N PHE A 89 16.55 14.26 -8.90
CA PHE A 89 16.05 12.98 -9.40
C PHE A 89 15.10 12.32 -8.40
N PHE A 90 15.47 12.26 -7.12
CA PHE A 90 14.60 11.66 -6.09
C PHE A 90 13.31 12.46 -5.89
N GLY A 91 13.38 13.80 -5.96
CA GLY A 91 12.22 14.68 -5.91
C GLY A 91 11.27 14.47 -7.08
N ALA A 92 11.79 14.30 -8.30
CA ALA A 92 10.99 13.97 -9.48
C ALA A 92 10.26 12.62 -9.31
N LEU A 93 10.94 11.59 -8.80
CA LEU A 93 10.29 10.31 -8.48
C LEU A 93 9.15 10.48 -7.47
N ALA A 94 9.35 11.30 -6.44
CA ALA A 94 8.33 11.56 -5.44
C ALA A 94 7.12 12.29 -6.04
N VAL A 95 7.34 13.29 -6.89
CA VAL A 95 6.26 13.99 -7.60
C VAL A 95 5.46 13.01 -8.47
N LEU A 96 6.14 12.20 -9.28
CA LEU A 96 5.48 11.24 -10.17
C LEU A 96 4.71 10.16 -9.40
N ALA A 97 5.27 9.66 -8.29
CA ALA A 97 4.60 8.69 -7.44
C ALA A 97 3.30 9.25 -6.82
N ASN A 98 3.37 10.45 -6.24
CA ASN A 98 2.22 11.10 -5.61
C ASN A 98 1.18 11.56 -6.64
N ALA A 99 1.61 11.96 -7.84
CA ALA A 99 0.69 12.28 -8.94
C ALA A 99 -0.08 11.04 -9.40
N GLY A 100 0.59 9.89 -9.53
CA GLY A 100 -0.05 8.61 -9.83
C GLY A 100 -1.09 8.21 -8.78
N GLU A 101 -0.73 8.30 -7.49
CA GLU A 101 -1.66 8.03 -6.37
C GLU A 101 -2.87 9.00 -6.38
N MET A 102 -2.65 10.27 -6.72
CA MET A 102 -3.73 11.26 -6.85
C MET A 102 -4.68 10.89 -7.98
N VAL A 103 -4.17 10.58 -9.18
CA VAL A 103 -4.97 10.15 -10.34
C VAL A 103 -5.77 8.91 -9.99
N TYR A 104 -5.13 7.92 -9.37
CA TYR A 104 -5.78 6.71 -8.88
C TYR A 104 -6.99 7.05 -8.02
N PHE A 105 -6.77 7.70 -6.87
CA PHE A 105 -7.86 7.93 -5.94
C PHE A 105 -8.94 8.81 -6.53
N PHE A 106 -8.60 9.80 -7.36
CA PHE A 106 -9.59 10.66 -7.99
C PHE A 106 -10.53 9.86 -8.91
N PHE A 107 -9.98 9.06 -9.83
CA PHE A 107 -10.80 8.25 -10.75
C PHE A 107 -11.47 7.03 -10.09
N ASP A 108 -10.95 6.55 -8.96
CA ASP A 108 -11.59 5.51 -8.17
C ASP A 108 -12.98 5.94 -7.65
N HIS A 109 -13.20 7.25 -7.40
CA HIS A 109 -14.51 7.78 -7.00
C HIS A 109 -15.57 7.60 -8.09
N PHE A 110 -15.24 7.93 -9.34
CA PHE A 110 -16.17 7.78 -10.45
C PHE A 110 -16.50 6.31 -10.70
N THR A 111 -15.51 5.43 -10.53
CA THR A 111 -15.72 3.98 -10.59
C THR A 111 -16.67 3.51 -9.49
N TRP A 112 -16.51 4.02 -8.27
CA TRP A 112 -17.38 3.70 -7.15
C TRP A 112 -18.80 4.22 -7.36
N LEU A 113 -18.97 5.50 -7.69
CA LEU A 113 -20.27 6.13 -7.93
C LEU A 113 -21.04 5.47 -9.07
N SER A 114 -20.34 5.09 -10.14
CA SER A 114 -20.95 4.35 -11.25
C SER A 114 -21.41 2.95 -10.83
N ARG A 115 -20.60 2.21 -10.06
CA ARG A 115 -20.99 0.89 -9.53
C ARG A 115 -22.07 0.96 -8.44
N ALA A 116 -22.20 2.09 -7.76
CA ALA A 116 -23.27 2.34 -6.78
C ALA A 116 -24.60 2.78 -7.44
N GLY A 117 -24.61 3.04 -8.75
CA GLY A 117 -25.80 3.47 -9.49
C GLY A 117 -26.07 4.97 -9.47
N VAL A 118 -25.12 5.79 -8.98
CA VAL A 118 -25.22 7.26 -8.99
C VAL A 118 -24.84 7.84 -10.34
N LEU A 119 -23.87 7.22 -11.03
CA LEU A 119 -23.40 7.62 -12.36
C LEU A 119 -23.63 6.51 -13.38
N GLU A 120 -23.56 6.88 -14.66
CA GLU A 120 -23.73 5.96 -15.78
C GLU A 120 -22.76 4.77 -15.73
N PRO A 121 -23.19 3.53 -16.05
CA PRO A 121 -22.35 2.32 -15.96
C PRO A 121 -21.10 2.32 -16.86
N TRP A 122 -21.15 3.00 -18.01
CA TRP A 122 -20.00 3.06 -18.93
C TRP A 122 -18.81 3.81 -18.33
N LEU A 123 -19.07 4.73 -17.39
CA LEU A 123 -18.04 5.51 -16.73
C LEU A 123 -17.20 4.66 -15.78
N ALA A 124 -17.75 3.57 -15.23
CA ALA A 124 -17.00 2.65 -14.38
C ALA A 124 -15.80 2.05 -15.11
N ARG A 125 -15.97 1.61 -16.37
CA ARG A 125 -14.88 0.97 -17.13
C ARG A 125 -13.77 1.96 -17.47
N ARG A 126 -14.14 3.14 -17.98
CA ARG A 126 -13.16 4.18 -18.35
C ARG A 126 -12.41 4.71 -17.13
N SER A 127 -13.14 4.99 -16.05
CA SER A 127 -12.53 5.50 -14.82
C SER A 127 -11.67 4.44 -14.14
N ALA A 128 -12.07 3.16 -14.16
CA ALA A 128 -11.26 2.08 -13.61
C ALA A 128 -9.93 1.94 -14.35
N TYR A 129 -9.94 2.03 -15.69
CA TYR A 129 -8.71 2.00 -16.48
C TYR A 129 -7.77 3.17 -16.13
N VAL A 130 -8.27 4.41 -16.14
CA VAL A 130 -7.44 5.60 -15.84
C VAL A 130 -6.91 5.53 -14.40
N SER A 131 -7.77 5.12 -13.47
CA SER A 131 -7.42 4.88 -12.07
C SER A 131 -6.28 3.86 -11.96
N ALA A 132 -6.43 2.67 -12.56
CA ALA A 132 -5.44 1.61 -12.48
C ALA A 132 -4.13 1.96 -13.19
N PHE A 133 -4.19 2.70 -14.31
CA PHE A 133 -3.01 3.19 -15.00
C PHE A 133 -2.23 4.17 -14.12
N GLY A 134 -2.90 5.18 -13.56
CA GLY A 134 -2.27 6.14 -12.64
C GLY A 134 -1.65 5.47 -11.42
N GLU A 135 -2.34 4.49 -10.82
CA GLU A 135 -1.83 3.72 -9.68
C GLU A 135 -0.60 2.89 -10.05
N SER A 136 -0.64 2.21 -11.20
CA SER A 136 0.47 1.38 -11.70
C SER A 136 1.74 2.22 -11.91
N VAL A 137 1.60 3.40 -12.52
CA VAL A 137 2.70 4.35 -12.67
C VAL A 137 3.22 4.80 -11.30
N GLY A 138 2.31 5.12 -10.36
CA GLY A 138 2.67 5.46 -8.99
C GLY A 138 3.49 4.38 -8.29
N TYR A 139 3.06 3.10 -8.41
CA TYR A 139 3.75 1.96 -7.80
C TYR A 139 5.18 1.78 -8.31
N VAL A 140 5.42 1.91 -9.61
CA VAL A 140 6.78 1.83 -10.18
C VAL A 140 7.71 2.85 -9.52
N PHE A 141 7.25 4.08 -9.35
CA PHE A 141 8.05 5.13 -8.73
C PHE A 141 8.20 4.95 -7.20
N PHE A 142 7.16 4.51 -6.49
CA PHE A 142 7.29 4.17 -5.07
C PHE A 142 8.30 3.04 -4.84
N ILE A 143 8.26 1.98 -5.64
CA ILE A 143 9.23 0.87 -5.58
C ILE A 143 10.64 1.39 -5.82
N ALA A 144 10.85 2.19 -6.88
CA ALA A 144 12.17 2.76 -7.17
C ALA A 144 12.69 3.60 -5.99
N MET A 145 11.85 4.44 -5.39
CA MET A 145 12.22 5.25 -4.22
C MET A 145 12.57 4.38 -3.01
N ASP A 146 11.79 3.34 -2.72
CA ASP A 146 12.05 2.45 -1.60
C ASP A 146 13.36 1.67 -1.77
N LEU A 147 13.66 1.19 -2.98
CA LEU A 147 14.94 0.53 -3.28
C LEU A 147 16.14 1.47 -3.11
N ILE A 148 16.02 2.73 -3.55
CA ILE A 148 17.05 3.76 -3.33
C ILE A 148 17.27 3.97 -1.82
N MET A 149 16.19 4.12 -1.06
CA MET A 149 16.26 4.37 0.38
C MET A 149 16.78 3.17 1.18
N ILE A 150 16.41 1.94 0.80
CA ILE A 150 16.99 0.72 1.37
C ILE A 150 18.51 0.69 1.13
N ARG A 151 18.96 0.97 -0.10
CA ARG A 151 20.39 1.02 -0.44
C ARG A 151 21.13 2.09 0.37
N ARG A 152 20.54 3.27 0.54
CA ARG A 152 21.08 4.35 1.41
C ARG A 152 21.18 3.89 2.86
N GLY A 153 20.12 3.26 3.39
CA GLY A 153 20.08 2.74 4.76
C GLY A 153 21.12 1.65 5.02
N VAL A 154 21.36 0.73 4.07
CA VAL A 154 22.42 -0.28 4.18
C VAL A 154 23.81 0.37 4.22
N ARG A 155 24.06 1.37 3.36
CA ARG A 155 25.34 2.11 3.37
C ARG A 155 25.54 2.88 4.68
N GLN A 156 24.49 3.51 5.21
CA GLN A 156 24.56 4.25 6.47
C GLN A 156 24.84 3.31 7.64
N GLU A 157 24.12 2.17 7.73
CA GLU A 157 24.40 1.17 8.77
C GLU A 157 25.84 0.68 8.70
N ARG A 158 26.37 0.35 7.50
CA ARG A 158 27.76 -0.09 7.35
C ARG A 158 28.76 0.96 7.82
N ARG A 159 28.52 2.24 7.51
CA ARG A 159 29.38 3.36 7.97
C ARG A 159 29.34 3.52 9.48
N LEU A 160 28.15 3.41 10.10
CA LEU A 160 28.01 3.45 11.55
C LEU A 160 28.72 2.27 12.19
N LEU A 161 28.63 1.08 11.59
CA LEU A 161 29.28 -0.13 12.08
C LEU A 161 30.82 -0.09 11.97
N MET A 162 31.35 0.60 10.96
CA MET A 162 32.80 0.77 10.72
C MET A 162 33.44 1.92 11.50
N ARG A 163 32.66 2.79 12.15
CA ARG A 163 33.22 3.85 13.01
C ARG A 163 33.74 3.16 14.28
N ASP A 164 35.06 3.10 14.45
CA ASP A 164 35.70 2.37 15.55
C ASP A 164 35.19 2.81 16.93
N GLY A 165 35.01 1.83 17.82
CA GLY A 165 34.46 1.94 19.18
C GLY A 165 35.42 2.57 20.19
N GLY A 166 35.99 3.72 19.85
CA GLY A 166 36.84 4.50 20.75
C GLY A 166 36.03 5.33 21.75
N GLY A 167 35.59 4.70 22.83
CA GLY A 167 35.33 5.36 24.12
C GLY A 167 33.94 5.96 24.37
N GLU A 168 33.44 5.68 25.59
CA GLU A 168 32.23 6.16 26.27
C GLU A 168 30.92 5.43 25.92
N GLY A 169 30.42 4.62 26.86
CA GLY A 169 29.20 3.81 26.71
C GLY A 169 27.92 4.59 26.36
N GLY A 170 27.92 5.92 26.52
CA GLY A 170 26.85 6.79 26.01
C GLY A 170 26.77 6.86 24.47
N LYS A 171 27.93 6.87 23.78
CA LYS A 171 28.01 6.92 22.31
C LYS A 171 27.66 5.58 21.66
N GLU A 172 27.92 4.48 22.36
CA GLU A 172 27.55 3.13 21.92
C GLU A 172 26.04 2.91 21.96
N ALA A 173 25.37 3.30 23.06
CA ALA A 173 23.92 3.18 23.19
C ALA A 173 23.16 4.07 22.17
N GLU A 174 23.69 5.26 21.84
CA GLU A 174 23.12 6.12 20.80
C GLU A 174 23.27 5.51 19.40
N ARG A 175 24.44 4.96 19.09
CA ARG A 175 24.71 4.25 17.85
C ARG A 175 23.81 3.04 17.67
N GLU A 176 23.61 2.24 18.72
CA GLU A 176 22.72 1.08 18.68
C GLU A 176 21.27 1.50 18.37
N LYS A 177 20.80 2.59 19.00
CA LYS A 177 19.48 3.17 18.70
C LYS A 177 19.37 3.63 17.25
N GLU A 178 20.40 4.28 16.70
CA GLU A 178 20.41 4.71 15.30
C GLU A 178 20.38 3.52 14.33
N VAL A 179 21.21 2.49 14.58
CA VAL A 179 21.22 1.25 13.79
C VAL A 179 19.86 0.56 13.86
N ARG A 180 19.24 0.47 15.04
CA ARG A 180 17.89 -0.08 15.21
C ARG A 180 16.87 0.70 14.40
N LYS A 181 16.91 2.03 14.42
CA LYS A 181 16.02 2.90 13.64
C LYS A 181 16.18 2.65 12.13
N ILE A 182 17.41 2.55 11.64
CA ILE A 182 17.69 2.26 10.23
C ILE A 182 17.17 0.87 9.84
N ARG A 183 17.39 -0.15 10.69
CA ARG A 183 16.86 -1.50 10.47
C ARG A 183 15.34 -1.51 10.40
N MET A 184 14.67 -0.82 11.33
CA MET A 184 13.21 -0.70 11.32
C MET A 184 12.71 0.02 10.07
N ASP A 185 13.30 1.15 9.68
CA ASP A 185 12.93 1.88 8.45
C ASP A 185 13.05 0.99 7.20
N ARG A 186 14.13 0.19 7.09
CA ARG A 186 14.28 -0.75 5.98
C ARG A 186 13.21 -1.83 5.95
N VAL A 187 12.85 -2.40 7.10
CA VAL A 187 11.75 -3.40 7.17
C VAL A 187 10.45 -2.76 6.69
N MET A 188 10.15 -1.53 7.11
CA MET A 188 8.96 -0.81 6.68
C MET A 188 8.94 -0.56 5.18
N ARG A 189 10.09 -0.24 4.58
CA ARG A 189 10.25 -0.05 3.12
C ARG A 189 10.18 -1.35 2.33
N LEU A 190 10.70 -2.45 2.87
CA LEU A 190 10.55 -3.77 2.26
C LEU A 190 9.07 -4.18 2.22
N MET A 191 8.33 -3.95 3.32
CA MET A 191 6.89 -4.17 3.34
C MET A 191 6.16 -3.25 2.36
N ALA A 192 6.59 -2.00 2.24
CA ALA A 192 6.05 -1.06 1.24
C ALA A 192 6.28 -1.55 -0.20
N THR A 193 7.50 -1.98 -0.50
CA THR A 193 7.88 -2.52 -1.81
C THR A 193 7.07 -3.77 -2.14
N ALA A 194 6.92 -4.70 -1.20
CA ALA A 194 6.11 -5.90 -1.38
C ALA A 194 4.64 -5.57 -1.64
N ALA A 195 4.06 -4.61 -0.89
CA ALA A 195 2.69 -4.16 -1.11
C ALA A 195 2.52 -3.52 -2.50
N ASN A 196 3.41 -2.60 -2.88
CA ASN A 196 3.35 -1.90 -4.15
C ASN A 196 3.56 -2.85 -5.34
N ALA A 197 4.46 -3.84 -5.23
CA ALA A 197 4.66 -4.84 -6.27
C ALA A 197 3.43 -5.73 -6.44
N ALA A 198 2.81 -6.16 -5.33
CA ALA A 198 1.59 -6.94 -5.37
C ALA A 198 0.41 -6.14 -5.93
N ASP A 199 0.27 -4.87 -5.55
CA ASP A 199 -0.77 -4.00 -6.10
C ASP A 199 -0.53 -3.63 -7.56
N LEU A 200 0.73 -3.55 -8.00
CA LEU A 200 1.06 -3.38 -9.42
C LEU A 200 0.56 -4.56 -10.26
N ILE A 201 0.63 -5.79 -9.78
CA ILE A 201 0.04 -6.95 -10.47
C ILE A 201 -1.47 -6.78 -10.64
N ILE A 202 -2.15 -6.27 -9.61
CA ILE A 202 -3.60 -6.00 -9.65
C ILE A 202 -3.90 -4.85 -10.63
N GLY A 203 -3.09 -3.79 -10.62
CA GLY A 203 -3.23 -2.66 -11.55
C GLY A 203 -3.04 -3.10 -13.01
N ILE A 204 -2.01 -3.90 -13.30
CA ILE A 204 -1.76 -4.48 -14.62
C ILE A 204 -2.94 -5.35 -15.07
N ALA A 205 -3.55 -6.13 -14.19
CA ALA A 205 -4.72 -6.95 -14.53
C ALA A 205 -5.93 -6.13 -15.04
N GLU A 206 -6.03 -4.86 -14.65
CA GLU A 206 -7.07 -3.93 -15.10
C GLU A 206 -6.64 -3.14 -16.36
N VAL A 207 -5.36 -2.77 -16.47
CA VAL A 207 -4.82 -2.00 -17.61
C VAL A 207 -4.59 -2.88 -18.84
N GLU A 208 -3.97 -4.04 -18.66
CA GLU A 208 -3.62 -5.01 -19.70
C GLU A 208 -3.99 -6.43 -19.24
N PRO A 209 -5.27 -6.81 -19.40
CA PRO A 209 -5.75 -8.11 -18.94
C PRO A 209 -5.00 -9.26 -19.60
N ASN A 210 -4.45 -10.16 -18.79
CA ASN A 210 -3.68 -11.32 -19.23
C ASN A 210 -3.91 -12.52 -18.32
N ARG A 211 -3.56 -13.73 -18.81
CA ARG A 211 -3.84 -14.99 -18.08
C ARG A 211 -3.20 -15.04 -16.70
N LEU A 212 -2.01 -14.46 -16.53
CA LEU A 212 -1.26 -14.52 -15.28
C LEU A 212 -1.84 -13.55 -14.25
N CYS A 213 -1.96 -12.27 -14.60
CA CYS A 213 -2.41 -11.21 -13.72
C CYS A 213 -3.91 -11.31 -13.41
N ASN A 214 -4.73 -11.84 -14.32
CA ASN A 214 -6.17 -12.02 -14.08
C ASN A 214 -6.52 -13.38 -13.44
N HIS A 215 -5.55 -14.27 -13.23
CA HIS A 215 -5.80 -15.52 -12.54
C HIS A 215 -6.24 -15.26 -11.09
N THR A 216 -7.32 -15.93 -10.66
CA THR A 216 -7.97 -15.66 -9.37
C THR A 216 -7.02 -15.82 -8.18
N VAL A 217 -6.15 -16.83 -8.21
CA VAL A 217 -5.14 -17.07 -7.17
C VAL A 217 -4.09 -15.96 -7.16
N THR A 218 -3.62 -15.52 -8.34
CA THR A 218 -2.64 -14.43 -8.45
C THR A 218 -3.18 -13.14 -7.85
N LEU A 219 -4.40 -12.76 -8.21
CA LEU A 219 -5.07 -11.58 -7.64
C LEU A 219 -5.33 -11.74 -6.14
N GLY A 220 -5.79 -12.93 -5.72
CA GLY A 220 -6.04 -13.28 -4.31
C GLY A 220 -4.79 -13.08 -3.45
N ILE A 221 -3.71 -13.76 -3.80
CA ILE A 221 -2.43 -13.68 -3.08
C ILE A 221 -1.87 -12.27 -3.12
N SER A 222 -1.86 -11.62 -4.28
CA SER A 222 -1.33 -10.25 -4.41
C SER A 222 -2.09 -9.27 -3.50
N GLY A 223 -3.42 -9.36 -3.47
CA GLY A 223 -4.24 -8.53 -2.60
C GLY A 223 -4.02 -8.78 -1.12
N LEU A 224 -3.79 -10.04 -0.72
CA LEU A 224 -3.46 -10.40 0.67
C LEU A 224 -2.07 -9.92 1.09
N VAL A 225 -1.05 -10.08 0.23
CA VAL A 225 0.31 -9.57 0.49
C VAL A 225 0.27 -8.07 0.75
N SER A 226 -0.40 -7.30 -0.11
CA SER A 226 -0.55 -5.87 0.10
C SER A 226 -1.38 -5.52 1.34
N ALA A 227 -2.45 -6.26 1.62
CA ALA A 227 -3.25 -6.06 2.83
C ALA A 227 -2.39 -6.23 4.09
N TRP A 228 -1.71 -7.37 4.24
CA TRP A 228 -0.94 -7.72 5.43
C TRP A 228 0.33 -6.90 5.61
N ALA A 229 1.01 -6.53 4.51
CA ALA A 229 2.06 -5.52 4.58
C ALA A 229 1.51 -4.18 5.11
N GLY A 230 0.29 -3.82 4.71
CA GLY A 230 -0.44 -2.67 5.25
C GLY A 230 -0.78 -2.79 6.74
N TRP A 231 -1.20 -3.98 7.20
CA TRP A 231 -1.42 -4.26 8.62
C TRP A 231 -0.14 -4.02 9.41
N TYR A 232 0.96 -4.67 9.01
CA TYR A 232 2.25 -4.54 9.69
C TYR A 232 2.71 -3.08 9.76
N ARG A 233 2.61 -2.34 8.65
CA ARG A 233 3.08 -0.96 8.58
C ARG A 233 2.26 0.03 9.39
N ASN A 234 0.99 -0.24 9.61
CA ASN A 234 0.09 0.66 10.34
C ASN A 234 -0.20 0.19 11.77
N TRP A 235 0.35 -0.96 12.18
CA TRP A 235 0.14 -1.52 13.51
C TRP A 235 0.74 -0.61 14.59
N PRO A 236 -0.01 -0.24 15.64
CA PRO A 236 0.53 0.57 16.73
C PRO A 236 1.68 -0.14 17.44
N SER A 237 2.84 0.53 17.48
CA SER A 237 4.05 0.07 18.18
C SER A 237 3.87 0.21 19.68
#